data_AF-N9QFF8-F1
#
_entry.id   AF-N9QFF8-F1
#
_cell.length_a   1.000
_cell.length_b   1.000
_cell.length_c   1.000
_cell.angle_alpha   90.00
_cell.angle_beta   90.00
_cell.angle_gamma   90.00
#
_symmetry.space_group_name_H-M   'P 1'
#
loop_
_entity.id
_entity.type
_entity.pdbx_description
1 polymer ?
#
loop_
_entity_poly.entity_id
_entity_poly.type
_entity_poly.pdbx_seq_one_letter_code
_entity_poly.pdbx_strand_id
1 'polypeptide(L)'
;MHAMNWIYSSEEITYQAFHQLDNDLDQNDKDLINVKNWLAGKVQLPSTSQILSTFHRAFKNQKLDTKLIDTYTFFLLIARFLTYCKNAMSSTYGSSYTSRYVDLFIQAYSAVKRDFFILLGEIPFKDINSMSIEEKEFLFEGLFVYNIEIFNKNFLEMQKKFTIKQMLELWIPQNQPYHAATIHIHRYLGLTKKTEEIMAPFKVNIGNIFHAYDLIKGDRSDYDVWLNEYKSIKNDEIYPWLKNWIDAVIYYKQKQYVQALENMRIAFKYIRYAAADKMIEFLEFYMILSLLVEDKAGWKDFKKAFKWGVFINQFGGALLHKDLKCKAPLIEPNLRRNLGKWST
;
A
#
# COMPACT_ATOMS: atom_id res chain seq x y z
N MET A 1 5.28 -18.28 -27.60
CA MET A 1 6.52 -18.14 -28.39
C MET A 1 7.71 -17.85 -27.49
N HIS A 2 7.78 -16.71 -26.78
CA HIS A 2 8.95 -16.36 -25.96
C HIS A 2 9.35 -17.41 -24.91
N ALA A 3 8.38 -17.96 -24.15
CA ALA A 3 8.68 -19.00 -23.17
C ALA A 3 9.25 -20.30 -23.81
N MET A 4 8.78 -20.67 -25.00
CA MET A 4 9.28 -21.85 -25.71
C MET A 4 10.72 -21.61 -26.19
N ASN A 5 11.00 -20.46 -26.80
CA ASN A 5 12.35 -20.09 -27.22
C ASN A 5 13.32 -19.95 -26.04
N TRP A 6 12.84 -19.46 -24.90
CA TRP A 6 13.62 -19.38 -23.67
C TRP A 6 14.04 -20.77 -23.17
N ILE A 7 13.15 -21.76 -23.19
CA ILE A 7 13.50 -23.15 -22.84
C ILE A 7 14.63 -23.65 -23.76
N TYR A 8 14.47 -23.52 -25.07
CA TYR A 8 15.49 -23.97 -26.03
C TYR A 8 16.84 -23.25 -25.85
N SER A 9 16.81 -21.96 -25.57
CA SER A 9 18.02 -21.17 -25.33
C SER A 9 18.70 -21.55 -24.01
N SER A 10 17.91 -21.90 -22.99
CA SER A 10 18.43 -22.31 -21.67
C SER A 10 19.13 -23.67 -21.73
N GLU A 11 18.68 -24.53 -22.64
CA GLU A 11 19.26 -25.85 -22.89
C GLU A 11 20.32 -25.83 -24.00
N GLU A 12 20.58 -24.68 -24.61
CA GLU A 12 21.52 -24.50 -25.75
C GLU A 12 21.25 -25.44 -26.94
N ILE A 13 20.02 -25.88 -27.12
CA ILE A 13 19.61 -26.86 -28.14
C ILE A 13 18.53 -26.25 -29.04
N THR A 14 18.55 -26.60 -30.32
CA THR A 14 17.50 -26.17 -31.26
C THR A 14 16.16 -26.84 -30.94
N TYR A 15 15.04 -26.22 -31.30
CA TYR A 15 13.73 -26.84 -31.05
C TYR A 15 13.59 -28.21 -31.74
N GLN A 16 14.26 -28.41 -32.88
CA GLN A 16 14.24 -29.68 -33.61
C GLN A 16 14.92 -30.78 -32.80
N ALA A 17 16.13 -30.53 -32.31
CA ALA A 17 16.87 -31.49 -31.50
C ALA A 17 16.22 -31.70 -30.14
N PHE A 18 15.60 -30.66 -29.56
CA PHE A 18 14.93 -30.74 -28.26
C PHE A 18 13.71 -31.68 -28.30
N HIS A 19 12.92 -31.61 -29.37
CA HIS A 19 11.70 -32.43 -29.53
C HIS A 19 11.92 -33.73 -30.29
N GLN A 20 13.15 -34.05 -30.71
CA GLN A 20 13.48 -35.32 -31.34
C GLN A 20 13.25 -36.47 -30.34
N LEU A 21 12.45 -37.47 -30.75
CA LEU A 21 12.16 -38.67 -29.96
C LEU A 21 12.84 -39.89 -30.58
N ASP A 22 13.45 -40.75 -29.76
CA ASP A 22 14.26 -41.87 -30.25
C ASP A 22 13.45 -43.07 -30.76
N ASN A 23 12.22 -43.25 -30.27
CA ASN A 23 11.47 -44.52 -30.40
C ASN A 23 10.05 -44.40 -31.01
N ASP A 24 9.65 -43.22 -31.51
CA ASP A 24 8.29 -43.00 -32.05
C ASP A 24 8.32 -41.94 -33.17
N LEU A 25 8.53 -42.41 -34.42
CA LEU A 25 8.67 -41.55 -35.60
C LEU A 25 7.40 -40.73 -35.88
N ASP A 26 6.22 -41.33 -35.75
CA ASP A 26 4.94 -40.67 -36.02
C ASP A 26 4.65 -39.56 -35.00
N GLN A 27 4.91 -39.83 -33.72
CA GLN A 27 4.73 -38.84 -32.66
C GLN A 27 5.78 -37.73 -32.71
N ASN A 28 7.01 -38.06 -33.12
CA ASN A 28 8.10 -37.10 -33.33
C ASN A 28 7.74 -36.08 -34.43
N ASP A 29 7.34 -36.55 -35.61
CA ASP A 29 6.95 -35.68 -36.72
C ASP A 29 5.77 -34.78 -36.34
N LYS A 30 4.79 -35.33 -35.62
CA LYS A 30 3.63 -34.57 -35.13
C LYS A 30 4.04 -33.46 -34.16
N ASP A 31 4.91 -33.74 -33.20
CA ASP A 31 5.36 -32.74 -32.22
C ASP A 31 6.24 -31.66 -32.87
N LEU A 32 7.14 -32.04 -33.79
CA LEU A 32 7.96 -31.10 -34.54
C LEU A 32 7.13 -30.16 -35.42
N ILE A 33 6.12 -30.69 -36.12
CA ILE A 33 5.20 -29.89 -36.94
C ILE A 33 4.39 -28.93 -36.05
N ASN A 34 3.87 -29.43 -34.92
CA ASN A 34 3.12 -28.63 -33.96
C ASN A 34 3.96 -27.46 -33.44
N VAL A 35 5.15 -27.74 -32.91
CA VAL A 35 6.06 -26.74 -32.37
C VAL A 35 6.46 -25.73 -33.43
N LYS A 36 6.80 -26.18 -34.65
CA LYS A 36 7.09 -25.30 -35.79
C LYS A 36 5.92 -24.35 -36.08
N ASN A 37 4.70 -24.86 -36.10
CA ASN A 37 3.50 -24.05 -36.36
C ASN A 37 3.22 -23.05 -35.22
N TRP A 38 3.43 -23.44 -33.96
CA TRP A 38 3.27 -22.56 -32.80
C TRP A 38 4.32 -21.44 -32.76
N LEU A 39 5.57 -21.75 -33.09
CA LEU A 39 6.66 -20.78 -33.16
C LEU A 39 6.47 -19.80 -34.32
N ALA A 40 5.99 -20.27 -35.47
CA ALA A 40 5.69 -19.43 -36.63
C ALA A 40 4.45 -18.55 -36.44
N GLY A 41 3.65 -18.78 -35.38
CA GLY A 41 2.39 -18.05 -35.13
C GLY A 41 1.31 -18.29 -36.20
N LYS A 42 1.48 -19.31 -37.05
CA LYS A 42 0.59 -19.59 -38.21
C LYS A 42 -0.73 -20.25 -37.82
N VAL A 43 -0.79 -20.84 -36.62
CA VAL A 43 -2.00 -21.50 -36.09
C VAL A 43 -2.37 -20.91 -34.74
N GLN A 44 -3.67 -21.02 -34.41
CA GLN A 44 -4.17 -20.66 -33.09
C GLN A 44 -3.42 -21.45 -32.02
N LEU A 45 -3.05 -20.77 -30.93
CA LEU A 45 -2.28 -21.38 -29.85
C LEU A 45 -3.06 -22.59 -29.28
N PRO A 46 -2.43 -23.76 -29.15
CA PRO A 46 -3.07 -25.01 -28.72
C PRO A 46 -3.56 -24.95 -27.25
N SER A 47 -4.29 -25.98 -26.82
CA SER A 47 -4.70 -26.10 -25.41
C SER A 47 -3.49 -26.27 -24.48
N THR A 48 -3.64 -25.88 -23.21
CA THR A 48 -2.58 -26.07 -22.20
C THR A 48 -2.14 -27.53 -22.12
N SER A 49 -3.09 -28.47 -22.15
CA SER A 49 -2.82 -29.91 -22.13
C SER A 49 -1.94 -30.34 -23.31
N GLN A 50 -2.22 -29.84 -24.51
CA GLN A 50 -1.42 -30.18 -25.69
C GLN A 50 0.00 -29.62 -25.60
N ILE A 51 0.17 -28.37 -25.14
CA ILE A 51 1.51 -27.78 -24.91
C ILE A 51 2.30 -28.63 -23.92
N LEU A 52 1.69 -28.92 -22.75
CA LEU A 52 2.36 -29.65 -21.69
C LEU A 52 2.70 -31.07 -22.11
N SER A 53 1.79 -31.78 -22.79
CA SER A 53 2.07 -33.16 -23.24
C SER A 53 3.20 -33.23 -24.26
N THR A 54 3.28 -32.29 -25.21
CA THR A 54 4.38 -32.20 -26.18
C THR A 54 5.71 -31.91 -25.48
N PHE A 55 5.75 -30.94 -24.57
CA PHE A 55 6.98 -30.62 -23.85
C PHE A 55 7.39 -31.72 -22.85
N HIS A 56 6.45 -32.38 -22.18
CA HIS A 56 6.75 -33.48 -21.25
C HIS A 56 7.36 -34.69 -21.96
N ARG A 57 6.92 -35.02 -23.19
CA ARG A 57 7.58 -36.05 -24.00
C ARG A 57 9.03 -35.67 -24.32
N ALA A 58 9.27 -34.43 -24.73
CA ALA A 58 10.60 -33.91 -24.99
C ALA A 58 11.47 -33.94 -23.73
N PHE A 59 10.97 -33.44 -22.60
CA PHE A 59 11.69 -33.45 -21.31
C PHE A 59 12.13 -34.85 -20.89
N LYS A 60 11.25 -35.84 -21.06
CA LYS A 60 11.56 -37.24 -20.77
C LYS A 60 12.65 -37.79 -21.70
N ASN A 61 12.61 -37.46 -22.99
CA ASN A 61 13.61 -37.90 -23.95
C ASN A 61 14.98 -37.25 -23.71
N GLN A 62 15.00 -35.95 -23.40
CA GLN A 62 16.19 -35.18 -23.04
C GLN A 62 16.74 -35.52 -21.65
N LYS A 63 16.02 -36.35 -20.88
CA LYS A 63 16.40 -36.78 -19.51
C LYS A 63 16.67 -35.60 -18.57
N LEU A 64 15.86 -34.55 -18.69
CA LEU A 64 15.97 -33.38 -17.82
C LEU A 64 15.63 -33.74 -16.37
N ASP A 65 16.26 -33.03 -15.42
CA ASP A 65 15.94 -33.20 -14.01
C ASP A 65 14.53 -32.67 -13.68
N THR A 66 13.95 -33.18 -12.59
CA THR A 66 12.57 -32.85 -12.19
C THR A 66 12.38 -31.36 -11.86
N LYS A 67 13.40 -30.69 -11.32
CA LYS A 67 13.31 -29.28 -10.92
C LYS A 67 13.28 -28.36 -12.14
N LEU A 68 14.06 -28.67 -13.17
CA LEU A 68 14.02 -27.99 -14.47
C LEU A 68 12.68 -28.23 -15.17
N ILE A 69 12.17 -29.47 -15.15
CA ILE A 69 10.86 -29.81 -15.71
C ILE A 69 9.75 -28.97 -15.05
N ASP A 70 9.74 -28.88 -13.73
CA ASP A 70 8.76 -28.10 -12.98
C ASP A 70 8.86 -26.61 -13.32
N THR A 71 10.08 -26.09 -13.40
CA THR A 71 10.35 -24.69 -13.77
C THR A 71 9.83 -24.38 -15.17
N TYR A 72 10.18 -25.18 -16.18
CA TYR A 72 9.72 -24.99 -17.55
C TYR A 72 8.22 -25.14 -17.69
N THR A 73 7.63 -26.12 -17.01
CA THR A 73 6.18 -26.31 -16.94
C THR A 73 5.48 -25.06 -16.39
N PHE A 74 6.00 -24.50 -15.31
CA PHE A 74 5.46 -23.29 -14.70
C PHE A 74 5.50 -22.08 -15.64
N PHE A 75 6.64 -21.84 -16.31
CA PHE A 75 6.75 -20.73 -17.26
C PHE A 75 5.87 -20.90 -18.50
N LEU A 76 5.67 -22.13 -18.98
CA LEU A 76 4.71 -22.41 -20.05
C LEU A 76 3.26 -22.09 -19.61
N LEU A 77 2.90 -22.40 -18.36
CA LEU A 77 1.61 -22.06 -17.78
C LEU A 77 1.42 -20.54 -17.65
N ILE A 78 2.41 -19.82 -17.11
CA ILE A 78 2.36 -18.36 -17.01
C ILE A 78 2.19 -17.75 -18.40
N ALA A 79 2.98 -18.17 -19.39
CA ALA A 79 2.88 -17.64 -20.74
C ALA A 79 1.48 -17.87 -21.35
N ARG A 80 0.85 -19.01 -21.03
CA ARG A 80 -0.52 -19.30 -21.48
C ARG A 80 -1.54 -18.42 -20.78
N PHE A 81 -1.43 -18.24 -19.47
CA PHE A 81 -2.28 -17.35 -18.69
C PHE A 81 -2.18 -15.90 -19.19
N LEU A 82 -0.97 -15.39 -19.40
CA LEU A 82 -0.76 -14.04 -19.93
C LEU A 82 -1.35 -13.86 -21.33
N THR A 83 -1.27 -14.90 -22.17
CA THR A 83 -1.92 -14.90 -23.50
C THR A 83 -3.44 -14.79 -23.36
N TYR A 84 -4.03 -15.53 -22.42
CA TYR A 84 -5.45 -15.43 -22.11
C TYR A 84 -5.82 -14.03 -21.61
N CYS A 85 -5.10 -13.48 -20.64
CA CYS A 85 -5.33 -12.13 -20.12
C CYS A 85 -5.25 -11.06 -21.21
N LYS A 86 -4.24 -11.14 -22.09
CA LYS A 86 -4.11 -10.23 -23.25
C LYS A 86 -5.34 -10.31 -24.15
N ASN A 87 -5.77 -11.51 -24.51
CA ASN A 87 -6.92 -11.71 -25.40
C ASN A 87 -8.22 -11.21 -24.76
N ALA A 88 -8.44 -11.53 -23.47
CA ALA A 88 -9.59 -11.05 -22.71
C ALA A 88 -9.62 -9.52 -22.67
N MET A 89 -8.49 -8.89 -22.34
CA MET A 89 -8.35 -7.43 -22.33
C MET A 89 -8.63 -6.81 -23.69
N SER A 90 -8.11 -7.41 -24.77
CA SER A 90 -8.35 -6.94 -26.14
C SER A 90 -9.81 -7.10 -26.56
N SER A 91 -10.49 -8.17 -26.14
CA SER A 91 -11.91 -8.37 -26.43
C SER A 91 -12.81 -7.42 -25.65
N THR A 92 -12.45 -7.06 -24.42
CA THR A 92 -13.27 -6.21 -23.54
C THR A 92 -13.05 -4.73 -23.80
N TYR A 93 -11.81 -4.30 -24.02
CA TYR A 93 -11.42 -2.88 -24.07
C TYR A 93 -10.84 -2.44 -25.41
N GLY A 94 -10.69 -3.36 -26.36
CA GLY A 94 -10.11 -3.09 -27.68
C GLY A 94 -8.59 -3.19 -27.74
N SER A 95 -8.09 -3.28 -28.98
CA SER A 95 -6.66 -3.47 -29.27
C SER A 95 -5.80 -2.27 -28.88
N SER A 96 -6.29 -1.04 -29.08
CA SER A 96 -5.59 0.20 -28.73
C SER A 96 -5.33 0.30 -27.21
N TYR A 97 -6.35 0.02 -26.39
CA TYR A 97 -6.22 0.01 -24.93
C TYR A 97 -5.21 -1.05 -24.47
N THR A 98 -5.29 -2.25 -25.05
CA THR A 98 -4.40 -3.37 -24.72
C THR A 98 -2.95 -3.06 -25.06
N SER A 99 -2.68 -2.47 -26.24
CA SER A 99 -1.32 -2.07 -26.64
C SER A 99 -0.75 -1.04 -25.68
N ARG A 100 -1.51 0.02 -25.38
CA ARG A 100 -1.08 1.06 -24.44
C ARG A 100 -0.73 0.49 -23.07
N TYR A 101 -1.52 -0.45 -22.55
CA TYR A 101 -1.27 -1.03 -21.24
C TYR A 101 -0.03 -1.94 -21.22
N VAL A 102 0.20 -2.70 -22.29
CA VAL A 102 1.44 -3.49 -22.47
C VAL A 102 2.66 -2.57 -22.56
N ASP A 103 2.57 -1.47 -23.30
CA ASP A 103 3.65 -0.49 -23.43
C ASP A 103 4.00 0.15 -22.07
N LEU A 104 2.99 0.50 -21.27
CA LEU A 104 3.18 1.00 -19.90
C LEU A 104 3.89 -0.02 -19.01
N PHE A 105 3.55 -1.30 -19.12
CA PHE A 105 4.21 -2.36 -18.37
C PHE A 105 5.68 -2.53 -18.79
N ILE A 106 5.97 -2.54 -20.09
CA ILE A 106 7.35 -2.64 -20.61
C ILE A 106 8.19 -1.45 -20.16
N GLN A 107 7.62 -0.25 -20.21
CA GLN A 107 8.25 0.96 -19.75
C GLN A 107 8.54 0.88 -18.24
N ALA A 108 7.56 0.51 -17.42
CA ALA A 108 7.75 0.34 -15.98
C ALA A 108 8.84 -0.69 -15.65
N TYR A 109 8.82 -1.85 -16.32
CA TYR A 109 9.87 -2.86 -16.18
C TYR A 109 11.25 -2.34 -16.57
N SER A 110 11.34 -1.56 -17.66
CA SER A 110 12.61 -0.98 -18.12
C SER A 110 13.16 0.06 -17.15
N ALA A 111 12.29 0.85 -16.49
CA ALA A 111 12.71 1.76 -15.43
C ALA A 111 13.26 1.01 -14.22
N VAL A 112 12.52 0.01 -13.72
CA VAL A 112 12.98 -0.86 -12.61
C VAL A 112 14.29 -1.53 -12.96
N LYS A 113 14.42 -2.06 -14.18
CA LYS A 113 15.66 -2.68 -14.68
C LYS A 113 16.82 -1.68 -14.70
N ARG A 114 16.63 -0.47 -15.24
CA ARG A 114 17.68 0.58 -15.24
C ARG A 114 18.11 0.94 -13.83
N ASP A 115 17.15 1.19 -12.94
CA ASP A 115 17.43 1.55 -11.55
C ASP A 115 18.17 0.40 -10.83
N PHE A 116 17.80 -0.84 -11.11
CA PHE A 116 18.49 -2.03 -10.64
C PHE A 116 19.94 -2.15 -11.19
N PHE A 117 20.17 -1.84 -12.47
CA PHE A 117 21.52 -1.87 -13.07
C PHE A 117 22.40 -0.69 -12.67
N ILE A 118 21.84 0.49 -12.38
CA ILE A 118 22.61 1.62 -11.82
C ILE A 118 23.21 1.23 -10.47
N LEU A 119 22.46 0.48 -9.66
CA LEU A 119 22.94 0.00 -8.36
C LEU A 119 23.97 -1.12 -8.48
N LEU A 120 23.78 -2.03 -9.45
CA LEU A 120 24.70 -3.13 -9.69
C LEU A 120 25.99 -2.71 -10.39
N GLY A 121 25.94 -1.71 -11.29
CA GLY A 121 27.07 -1.29 -12.11
C GLY A 121 28.22 -0.64 -11.33
N GLU A 122 27.94 -0.17 -10.11
CA GLU A 122 28.94 0.41 -9.21
C GLU A 122 29.56 -0.63 -8.25
N ILE A 123 29.07 -1.87 -8.24
CA ILE A 123 29.51 -2.90 -7.31
C ILE A 123 30.10 -4.09 -8.10
N PRO A 124 31.38 -4.44 -7.87
CA PRO A 124 32.02 -5.55 -8.57
C PRO A 124 31.46 -6.88 -8.03
N PHE A 125 30.57 -7.52 -8.78
CA PHE A 125 30.02 -8.83 -8.39
C PHE A 125 30.69 -9.99 -9.11
N LYS A 126 30.81 -11.12 -8.40
CA LYS A 126 30.86 -12.45 -9.02
C LYS A 126 29.61 -12.63 -9.89
N ASP A 127 29.70 -13.45 -10.95
CA ASP A 127 28.57 -13.74 -11.83
C ASP A 127 27.35 -14.15 -10.97
N ILE A 128 26.28 -13.35 -11.01
CA ILE A 128 25.05 -13.57 -10.25
C ILE A 128 24.48 -14.97 -10.54
N ASN A 129 24.73 -15.49 -11.74
CA ASN A 129 24.28 -16.83 -12.12
C ASN A 129 24.97 -17.94 -11.31
N SER A 130 26.16 -17.69 -10.76
CA SER A 130 26.93 -18.64 -9.96
C SER A 130 26.55 -18.68 -8.47
N MET A 131 25.67 -17.79 -8.01
CA MET A 131 25.25 -17.68 -6.60
C MET A 131 24.08 -18.63 -6.25
N SER A 132 24.07 -19.13 -5.01
CA SER A 132 22.93 -19.83 -4.42
C SER A 132 21.70 -18.92 -4.29
N ILE A 133 20.52 -19.48 -4.01
CA ILE A 133 19.29 -18.69 -3.81
C ILE A 133 19.43 -17.83 -2.56
N GLU A 134 19.99 -18.39 -1.49
CA GLU A 134 20.21 -17.71 -0.21
C GLU A 134 21.23 -16.57 -0.36
N GLU A 135 22.31 -16.80 -1.12
CA GLU A 135 23.30 -15.77 -1.46
C GLU A 135 22.67 -14.64 -2.29
N LYS A 136 21.78 -14.99 -3.23
CA LYS A 136 21.03 -14.01 -4.02
C LYS A 136 20.08 -13.22 -3.13
N GLU A 137 19.28 -13.86 -2.28
CA GLU A 137 18.36 -13.18 -1.37
C GLU A 137 19.10 -12.21 -0.44
N PHE A 138 20.17 -12.66 0.20
CA PHE A 138 21.01 -11.81 1.05
C PHE A 138 21.61 -10.64 0.26
N LEU A 139 22.08 -10.90 -0.96
CA LEU A 139 22.59 -9.87 -1.85
C LEU A 139 21.49 -8.85 -2.23
N PHE A 140 20.30 -9.31 -2.60
CA PHE A 140 19.17 -8.46 -2.98
C PHE A 140 18.66 -7.63 -1.80
N GLU A 141 18.60 -8.18 -0.59
CA GLU A 141 18.29 -7.44 0.63
C GLU A 141 19.35 -6.36 0.91
N GLY A 142 20.63 -6.72 0.81
CA GLY A 142 21.74 -5.78 0.96
C GLY A 142 21.68 -4.65 -0.07
N LEU A 143 21.41 -4.97 -1.34
CA LEU A 143 21.22 -4.00 -2.42
C LEU A 143 20.01 -3.09 -2.16
N PHE A 144 18.92 -3.64 -1.63
CA PHE A 144 17.74 -2.86 -1.27
C PHE A 144 18.05 -1.85 -0.16
N VAL A 145 18.71 -2.29 0.91
CA VAL A 145 19.15 -1.40 2.00
C VAL A 145 20.10 -0.32 1.48
N TYR A 146 21.11 -0.72 0.70
CA TYR A 146 22.09 0.19 0.11
C TYR A 146 21.44 1.21 -0.83
N ASN A 147 20.45 0.80 -1.62
CA ASN A 147 19.67 1.72 -2.47
C ASN A 147 18.93 2.77 -1.63
N ILE A 148 18.26 2.35 -0.56
CA ILE A 148 17.55 3.26 0.34
C ILE A 148 18.53 4.25 0.99
N GLU A 149 19.71 3.79 1.40
CA GLU A 149 20.76 4.65 1.96
C GLU A 149 21.27 5.67 0.95
N ILE A 150 21.59 5.26 -0.28
CA ILE A 150 22.00 6.17 -1.36
C ILE A 150 20.89 7.17 -1.68
N PHE A 151 19.65 6.71 -1.81
CA PHE A 151 18.50 7.57 -2.06
C PHE A 151 18.38 8.63 -0.96
N ASN A 152 18.40 8.21 0.30
CA ASN A 152 18.29 9.12 1.44
C ASN A 152 19.45 10.13 1.48
N LYS A 153 20.69 9.68 1.23
CA LYS A 153 21.86 10.55 1.14
C LYS A 153 21.69 11.61 0.06
N ASN A 154 21.37 11.18 -1.16
CA ASN A 154 21.20 12.08 -2.31
C ASN A 154 20.02 13.04 -2.09
N PHE A 155 18.92 12.55 -1.52
CA PHE A 155 17.76 13.37 -1.16
C PHE A 155 18.12 14.45 -0.14
N LEU A 156 18.83 14.09 0.94
CA LEU A 156 19.32 15.04 1.95
C LEU A 156 20.28 16.07 1.34
N GLU A 157 21.14 15.67 0.41
CA GLU A 157 22.01 16.59 -0.34
C GLU A 157 21.23 17.54 -1.24
N MET A 158 20.18 17.06 -1.90
CA MET A 158 19.29 17.88 -2.73
C MET A 158 18.50 18.88 -1.88
N GLN A 159 17.99 18.47 -0.71
CA GLN A 159 17.28 19.37 0.22
C GLN A 159 18.15 20.54 0.71
N LYS A 160 19.47 20.36 0.77
CA LYS A 160 20.42 21.44 1.11
C LYS A 160 20.61 22.44 -0.02
N LYS A 161 20.37 22.03 -1.27
CA LYS A 161 20.68 22.81 -2.49
C LYS A 161 19.45 23.41 -3.14
N PHE A 162 18.29 22.79 -2.98
CA PHE A 162 17.05 23.14 -3.66
C PHE A 162 15.92 23.35 -2.67
N THR A 163 15.11 24.37 -2.91
CA THR A 163 13.85 24.55 -2.20
C THR A 163 12.87 23.42 -2.56
N ILE A 164 11.89 23.17 -1.68
CA ILE A 164 10.82 22.20 -1.94
C ILE A 164 10.14 22.49 -3.29
N LYS A 165 9.87 23.77 -3.58
CA LYS A 165 9.27 24.19 -4.86
C LYS A 165 10.13 23.80 -6.07
N GLN A 166 11.44 24.05 -6.01
CA GLN A 166 12.36 23.68 -7.10
C GLN A 166 12.48 22.16 -7.27
N MET A 167 12.44 21.39 -6.18
CA MET A 167 12.42 19.93 -6.27
C MET A 167 11.14 19.39 -6.93
N LEU A 168 10.01 20.07 -6.76
CA LEU A 168 8.75 19.74 -7.44
C LEU A 168 8.75 20.11 -8.93
N GLU A 169 9.60 21.06 -9.33
CA GLU A 169 9.77 21.50 -10.72
C GLU A 169 10.78 20.64 -11.49
N LEU A 170 11.51 19.73 -10.80
CA LEU A 170 12.41 18.77 -11.46
C LEU A 170 11.61 17.90 -12.45
N TRP A 171 11.90 18.14 -13.72
CA TRP A 171 11.02 17.79 -14.82
C TRP A 171 10.90 16.28 -15.03
N ILE A 172 9.66 15.78 -15.06
CA ILE A 172 9.31 14.42 -15.51
C ILE A 172 9.15 14.48 -17.03
N PRO A 173 9.94 13.73 -17.82
CA PRO A 173 9.62 13.56 -19.22
C PRO A 173 8.26 12.85 -19.30
N GLN A 174 7.22 13.54 -19.81
CA GLN A 174 5.85 13.02 -19.89
C GLN A 174 5.73 11.67 -20.64
N ASN A 175 6.77 11.32 -21.40
CA ASN A 175 6.85 10.14 -22.26
C ASN A 175 7.82 9.06 -21.75
N GLN A 176 8.32 9.15 -20.51
CA GLN A 176 9.18 8.11 -19.94
C GLN A 176 8.57 7.50 -18.68
N PRO A 177 8.76 6.19 -18.46
CA PRO A 177 8.36 5.54 -17.22
C PRO A 177 9.02 6.24 -16.03
N TYR A 178 8.22 6.40 -14.97
CA TYR A 178 8.62 7.03 -13.73
C TYR A 178 9.97 6.48 -13.23
N HIS A 179 10.95 7.36 -13.08
CA HIS A 179 12.21 7.03 -12.43
C HIS A 179 11.96 6.74 -10.95
N ALA A 180 12.50 5.66 -10.39
CA ALA A 180 12.20 5.27 -9.00
C ALA A 180 12.52 6.40 -8.01
N ALA A 181 13.61 7.15 -8.21
CA ALA A 181 13.95 8.30 -7.38
C ALA A 181 12.83 9.35 -7.36
N THR A 182 12.21 9.63 -8.50
CA THR A 182 11.08 10.56 -8.61
C THR A 182 9.82 10.00 -7.94
N ILE A 183 9.52 8.71 -8.11
CA ILE A 183 8.40 8.06 -7.40
C ILE A 183 8.63 8.13 -5.88
N HIS A 184 9.85 7.88 -5.42
CA HIS A 184 10.20 7.93 -4.01
C HIS A 184 10.05 9.36 -3.46
N ILE A 185 10.52 10.39 -4.18
CA ILE A 185 10.31 11.80 -3.80
C ILE A 185 8.82 12.13 -3.75
N HIS A 186 8.04 11.80 -4.78
CA HIS A 186 6.61 12.11 -4.82
C HIS A 186 5.78 11.33 -3.79
N ARG A 187 6.11 10.06 -3.53
CA ARG A 187 5.47 9.25 -2.47
C ARG A 187 5.84 9.75 -1.08
N TYR A 188 7.12 10.09 -0.86
CA TYR A 188 7.60 10.65 0.40
C TYR A 188 6.94 11.99 0.70
N LEU A 189 6.68 12.81 -0.33
CA LEU A 189 6.01 14.09 -0.19
C LEU A 189 4.46 13.99 -0.21
N GLY A 190 3.89 12.82 -0.54
CA GLY A 190 2.43 12.61 -0.61
C GLY A 190 1.73 13.19 -1.85
N LEU A 191 2.49 13.51 -2.90
CA LEU A 191 2.04 14.36 -4.02
C LEU A 191 2.07 13.62 -5.35
N THR A 192 1.07 12.76 -5.62
CA THR A 192 0.78 12.46 -7.03
C THR A 192 -0.07 13.60 -7.60
N LYS A 193 0.14 14.02 -8.85
CA LYS A 193 -0.69 15.07 -9.51
C LYS A 193 -2.20 14.78 -9.38
N LYS A 194 -2.57 13.50 -9.41
CA LYS A 194 -3.93 13.02 -9.17
C LYS A 194 -4.40 13.30 -7.74
N THR A 195 -3.56 13.10 -6.74
CA THR A 195 -3.85 13.46 -5.34
C THR A 195 -3.99 14.97 -5.17
N GLU A 196 -3.12 15.77 -5.80
CA GLU A 196 -3.19 17.24 -5.75
C GLU A 196 -4.48 17.78 -6.36
N GLU A 197 -4.90 17.28 -7.51
CA GLU A 197 -6.18 17.65 -8.16
C GLU A 197 -7.39 17.25 -7.30
N ILE A 198 -7.36 16.07 -6.66
CA ILE A 198 -8.44 15.61 -5.78
C ILE A 198 -8.47 16.42 -4.47
N MET A 199 -7.32 16.82 -3.93
CA MET A 199 -7.21 17.52 -2.64
C MET A 199 -7.34 19.04 -2.76
N ALA A 200 -7.12 19.63 -3.94
CA ALA A 200 -7.18 21.08 -4.13
C ALA A 200 -8.50 21.71 -3.64
N PRO A 201 -9.69 21.13 -3.91
CA PRO A 201 -10.95 21.66 -3.37
C PRO A 201 -11.04 21.59 -1.85
N PHE A 202 -10.40 20.60 -1.21
CA PHE A 202 -10.45 20.38 0.24
C PHE A 202 -9.37 21.12 1.01
N LYS A 203 -8.48 21.88 0.35
CA LYS A 203 -7.36 22.57 1.02
C LYS A 203 -7.85 23.53 2.12
N VAL A 204 -8.91 24.28 1.84
CA VAL A 204 -9.52 25.20 2.82
C VAL A 204 -10.19 24.40 3.94
N ASN A 205 -10.89 23.31 3.61
CA ASN A 205 -11.48 22.40 4.58
C ASN A 205 -10.44 21.84 5.55
N ILE A 206 -9.30 21.35 5.05
CA ILE A 206 -8.18 20.83 5.85
C ILE A 206 -7.58 21.92 6.73
N GLY A 207 -7.38 23.14 6.21
CA GLY A 207 -6.91 24.29 6.99
C GLY A 207 -7.82 24.57 8.19
N ASN A 208 -9.13 24.56 7.98
CA ASN A 208 -10.12 24.73 9.03
C ASN A 208 -10.16 23.57 10.05
N ILE A 209 -9.81 22.33 9.67
CA ILE A 209 -9.61 21.22 10.62
C ILE A 209 -8.43 21.53 11.56
N PHE A 210 -7.31 22.01 11.02
CA PHE A 210 -6.15 22.34 11.87
C PHE A 210 -6.46 23.46 12.85
N HIS A 211 -7.19 24.50 12.39
CA HIS A 211 -7.71 25.54 13.27
C HIS A 211 -8.61 24.96 14.38
N ALA A 212 -9.49 24.01 14.05
CA ALA A 212 -10.30 23.32 15.05
C ALA A 212 -9.46 22.60 16.13
N TYR A 213 -8.38 21.94 15.73
CA TYR A 213 -7.48 21.26 16.67
C TYR A 213 -6.68 22.23 17.53
N ASP A 214 -6.27 23.38 17.00
CA ASP A 214 -5.64 24.45 17.79
C ASP A 214 -6.60 24.97 18.88
N LEU A 215 -7.90 25.12 18.56
CA LEU A 215 -8.93 25.48 19.54
C LEU A 215 -9.11 24.41 20.63
N ILE A 216 -9.12 23.12 20.24
CA ILE A 216 -9.23 21.99 21.18
C ILE A 216 -8.06 21.97 22.17
N LYS A 217 -6.83 22.20 21.67
CA LYS A 217 -5.62 22.28 22.51
C LYS A 217 -5.58 23.53 23.37
N GLY A 218 -6.30 24.59 22.97
CA GLY A 218 -6.26 25.90 23.61
C GLY A 218 -5.13 26.80 23.11
N ASP A 219 -4.51 26.45 21.97
CA ASP A 219 -3.51 27.27 21.28
C ASP A 219 -4.16 28.49 20.60
N ARG A 220 -5.49 28.48 20.46
CA ARG A 220 -6.31 29.58 19.96
C ARG A 220 -7.56 29.79 20.80
N SER A 221 -8.18 30.96 20.64
CA SER A 221 -9.40 31.37 21.35
C SER A 221 -10.47 32.00 20.44
N ASP A 222 -10.27 32.01 19.13
CA ASP A 222 -11.11 32.65 18.12
C ASP A 222 -12.22 31.72 17.58
N TYR A 223 -13.00 31.13 18.49
CA TYR A 223 -14.05 30.14 18.16
C TYR A 223 -15.06 30.66 17.13
N ASP A 224 -15.54 31.91 17.27
CA ASP A 224 -16.55 32.46 16.37
C ASP A 224 -16.02 32.67 14.95
N VAL A 225 -14.75 33.03 14.82
CA VAL A 225 -14.06 33.16 13.52
C VAL A 225 -14.00 31.80 12.85
N TRP A 226 -13.54 30.79 13.59
CA TRP A 226 -13.49 29.42 13.10
C TRP A 226 -14.87 28.88 12.71
N LEU A 227 -15.90 29.12 13.54
CA LEU A 227 -17.26 28.60 13.32
C LEU A 227 -17.90 29.21 12.05
N ASN A 228 -17.65 30.49 11.78
CA ASN A 228 -18.12 31.14 10.57
C ASN A 228 -17.47 30.54 9.33
N GLU A 229 -16.15 30.33 9.36
CA GLU A 229 -15.44 29.69 8.26
C GLU A 229 -15.91 28.24 8.06
N TYR A 230 -16.00 27.46 9.15
CA TYR A 230 -16.45 26.07 9.18
C TYR A 230 -17.78 25.87 8.45
N LYS A 231 -18.75 26.75 8.69
CA LYS A 231 -20.05 26.74 7.97
C LYS A 231 -19.91 27.18 6.52
N SER A 232 -19.15 28.24 6.25
CA SER A 232 -19.00 28.77 4.88
C SER A 232 -18.39 27.76 3.90
N ILE A 233 -17.50 26.90 4.38
CA ILE A 233 -16.82 25.86 3.57
C ILE A 233 -17.47 24.48 3.67
N LYS A 234 -18.66 24.39 4.29
CA LYS A 234 -19.43 23.15 4.48
C LYS A 234 -18.71 22.05 5.26
N ASN A 235 -17.83 22.41 6.19
CA ASN A 235 -17.19 21.42 7.07
C ASN A 235 -18.17 20.82 8.08
N ASP A 236 -19.35 21.41 8.27
CA ASP A 236 -20.45 20.80 9.00
C ASP A 236 -21.02 19.55 8.33
N GLU A 237 -20.93 19.45 7.01
CA GLU A 237 -21.29 18.25 6.25
C GLU A 237 -20.14 17.24 6.21
N ILE A 238 -18.91 17.71 6.01
CA ILE A 238 -17.72 16.86 5.78
C ILE A 238 -17.13 16.34 7.10
N TYR A 239 -17.01 17.20 8.11
CA TYR A 239 -16.38 16.92 9.41
C TYR A 239 -17.30 17.30 10.60
N PRO A 240 -18.52 16.74 10.66
CA PRO A 240 -19.56 17.14 11.61
C PRO A 240 -19.18 17.00 13.10
N TRP A 241 -18.15 16.22 13.41
CA TRP A 241 -17.70 16.02 14.78
C TRP A 241 -16.91 17.21 15.35
N LEU A 242 -16.28 18.04 14.52
CA LEU A 242 -15.32 19.05 14.98
C LEU A 242 -15.97 20.09 15.88
N LYS A 243 -17.10 20.66 15.44
CA LYS A 243 -17.87 21.62 16.24
C LYS A 243 -18.25 21.03 17.59
N ASN A 244 -18.79 19.83 17.58
CA ASN A 244 -19.22 19.15 18.81
C ASN A 244 -18.03 18.86 19.74
N TRP A 245 -16.85 18.52 19.21
CA TRP A 245 -15.68 18.33 20.05
C TRP A 245 -15.20 19.65 20.67
N ILE A 246 -15.11 20.73 19.90
CA ILE A 246 -14.75 22.05 20.45
C ILE A 246 -15.76 22.50 21.51
N ASP A 247 -17.06 22.38 21.22
CA ASP A 247 -18.13 22.72 22.16
C ASP A 247 -17.98 21.91 23.46
N ALA A 248 -17.65 20.63 23.37
CA ALA A 248 -17.38 19.79 24.54
C ALA A 248 -16.18 20.29 25.36
N VAL A 249 -15.11 20.76 24.70
CA VAL A 249 -13.95 21.37 25.38
C VAL A 249 -14.35 22.68 26.08
N ILE A 250 -15.15 23.52 25.43
CA ILE A 250 -15.65 24.78 26.02
C ILE A 250 -16.50 24.48 27.26
N TYR A 251 -17.48 23.58 27.15
CA TYR A 251 -18.34 23.19 28.27
C TYR A 251 -17.55 22.52 29.41
N TYR A 252 -16.56 21.69 29.08
CA TYR A 252 -15.66 21.10 30.07
C TYR A 252 -14.91 22.17 30.87
N LYS A 253 -14.35 23.19 30.20
CA LYS A 253 -13.69 24.33 30.87
C LYS A 253 -14.65 25.10 31.79
N GLN A 254 -15.94 25.13 31.46
CA GLN A 254 -17.00 25.73 32.27
C GLN A 254 -17.58 24.80 33.35
N LYS A 255 -17.02 23.60 33.54
CA LYS A 255 -17.51 22.56 34.45
C LYS A 255 -18.94 22.07 34.16
N GLN A 256 -19.42 22.27 32.93
CA GLN A 256 -20.73 21.83 32.45
C GLN A 256 -20.61 20.42 31.82
N TYR A 257 -20.34 19.42 32.67
CA TYR A 257 -19.96 18.08 32.21
C TYR A 257 -21.07 17.33 31.46
N VAL A 258 -22.34 17.55 31.81
CA VAL A 258 -23.49 16.93 31.11
C VAL A 258 -23.57 17.43 29.67
N GLN A 259 -23.49 18.75 29.46
CA GLN A 259 -23.49 19.37 28.14
C GLN A 259 -22.26 18.96 27.33
N ALA A 260 -21.08 18.90 27.98
CA ALA A 260 -19.86 18.43 27.34
C ALA A 260 -20.00 16.98 26.86
N LEU A 261 -20.53 16.09 27.70
CA LEU A 261 -20.73 14.69 27.35
C LEU A 261 -21.72 14.51 26.19
N GLU A 262 -22.80 15.30 26.15
CA GLU A 262 -23.78 15.24 25.07
C GLU A 262 -23.16 15.62 23.72
N ASN A 263 -22.34 16.67 23.68
CA ASN A 263 -21.60 17.04 22.49
C ASN A 263 -20.63 15.92 22.07
N MET A 264 -19.93 15.29 23.02
CA MET A 264 -19.06 14.15 22.68
C MET A 264 -19.84 12.96 22.12
N ARG A 265 -21.06 12.67 22.59
CA ARG A 265 -21.91 11.62 22.01
C ARG A 265 -22.23 11.90 20.56
N ILE A 266 -22.54 13.16 20.22
CA ILE A 266 -22.81 13.57 18.84
C ILE A 266 -21.55 13.42 18.00
N ALA A 267 -20.41 13.96 18.45
CA ALA A 267 -19.13 13.84 17.77
C ALA A 267 -18.73 12.37 17.53
N PHE A 268 -18.95 11.50 18.53
CA PHE A 268 -18.60 10.09 18.47
C PHE A 268 -19.34 9.30 17.39
N LYS A 269 -20.56 9.73 16.99
CA LYS A 269 -21.31 9.07 15.91
C LYS A 269 -20.52 9.08 14.60
N TYR A 270 -19.76 10.14 14.36
CA TYR A 270 -19.04 10.40 13.12
C TYR A 270 -17.54 10.09 13.24
N ILE A 271 -16.86 10.62 14.27
CA ILE A 271 -15.38 10.56 14.35
C ILE A 271 -14.85 9.13 14.46
N ARG A 272 -15.64 8.19 15.00
CA ARG A 272 -15.26 6.77 15.16
C ARG A 272 -14.90 6.05 13.85
N TYR A 273 -15.11 6.68 12.70
CA TYR A 273 -14.74 6.14 11.39
C TYR A 273 -13.77 7.02 10.59
N ALA A 274 -13.20 8.09 11.16
CA ALA A 274 -12.65 9.19 10.35
C ALA A 274 -11.19 9.64 10.63
N ALA A 275 -10.49 9.19 11.67
CA ALA A 275 -9.09 9.61 11.91
C ALA A 275 -8.34 8.72 12.91
N ALA A 276 -7.14 8.22 12.61
CA ALA A 276 -6.42 7.30 13.52
C ALA A 276 -5.80 8.02 14.74
N ASP A 277 -4.93 9.02 14.55
CA ASP A 277 -4.17 9.60 15.68
C ASP A 277 -5.01 10.52 16.57
N LYS A 278 -5.90 11.32 15.96
CA LYS A 278 -6.80 12.21 16.69
C LYS A 278 -7.96 11.49 17.38
N MET A 279 -8.23 10.24 17.00
CA MET A 279 -9.21 9.42 17.69
C MET A 279 -8.75 9.03 19.10
N ILE A 280 -7.44 8.86 19.34
CA ILE A 280 -6.92 8.58 20.69
C ILE A 280 -7.27 9.73 21.63
N GLU A 281 -6.87 10.95 21.25
CA GLU A 281 -7.12 12.18 22.01
C GLU A 281 -8.63 12.38 22.26
N PHE A 282 -9.46 12.13 21.23
CA PHE A 282 -10.91 12.16 21.35
C PHE A 282 -11.44 11.13 22.36
N LEU A 283 -11.02 9.86 22.23
CA LEU A 283 -11.50 8.77 23.07
C LEU A 283 -11.09 8.94 24.52
N GLU A 284 -9.86 9.39 24.78
CA GLU A 284 -9.41 9.74 26.13
C GLU A 284 -10.30 10.82 26.75
N PHE A 285 -10.52 11.91 26.01
CA PHE A 285 -11.38 12.99 26.49
C PHE A 285 -12.83 12.53 26.70
N TYR A 286 -13.35 11.69 25.79
CA TYR A 286 -14.69 11.14 25.90
C TYR A 286 -14.85 10.24 27.11
N MET A 287 -13.85 9.40 27.40
CA MET A 287 -13.82 8.54 28.58
C MET A 287 -13.77 9.37 29.86
N ILE A 288 -12.93 10.41 29.91
CA ILE A 288 -12.85 11.32 31.07
C ILE A 288 -14.20 11.98 31.34
N LEU A 289 -14.84 12.57 30.30
CA LEU A 289 -16.15 13.19 30.45
C LEU A 289 -17.23 12.20 30.87
N SER A 290 -17.23 10.99 30.31
CA SER A 290 -18.16 9.91 30.66
C SER A 290 -18.09 9.52 32.13
N LEU A 291 -16.92 9.70 32.73
CA LEU A 291 -16.61 9.37 34.12
C LEU A 291 -16.90 10.51 35.09
N LEU A 292 -16.97 11.76 34.60
CA LEU A 292 -17.33 12.96 35.39
C LEU A 292 -18.84 13.18 35.52
N VAL A 293 -19.66 12.46 34.73
CA VAL A 293 -21.11 12.52 34.85
C VAL A 293 -21.59 11.39 35.77
N GLU A 294 -22.29 11.73 36.85
CA GLU A 294 -22.71 10.78 37.90
C GLU A 294 -23.86 9.83 37.49
N ASP A 295 -24.37 9.93 36.26
CA ASP A 295 -25.49 9.14 35.78
C ASP A 295 -25.06 7.75 35.26
N LYS A 296 -26.02 6.81 35.20
CA LYS A 296 -25.78 5.49 34.60
C LYS A 296 -25.44 5.56 33.11
N ALA A 297 -25.72 6.68 32.43
CA ALA A 297 -25.49 6.84 31.01
C ALA A 297 -24.01 7.09 30.70
N GLY A 298 -23.31 7.87 31.53
CA GLY A 298 -21.87 8.09 31.44
C GLY A 298 -21.09 6.78 31.48
N TRP A 299 -21.48 5.85 32.35
CA TRP A 299 -20.84 4.52 32.38
C TRP A 299 -21.00 3.72 31.09
N LYS A 300 -22.16 3.83 30.44
CA LYS A 300 -22.42 3.19 29.15
C LYS A 300 -21.55 3.81 28.05
N ASP A 301 -21.36 5.12 28.08
CA ASP A 301 -20.51 5.85 27.14
C ASP A 301 -19.02 5.54 27.33
N PHE A 302 -18.54 5.49 28.58
CA PHE A 302 -17.19 5.06 28.91
C PHE A 302 -16.89 3.68 28.32
N LYS A 303 -17.77 2.69 28.58
CA LYS A 303 -17.62 1.33 28.03
C LYS A 303 -17.61 1.33 26.50
N LYS A 304 -18.41 2.20 25.88
CA LYS A 304 -18.50 2.31 24.42
C LYS A 304 -17.19 2.87 23.83
N ALA A 305 -16.66 3.94 24.42
CA ALA A 305 -15.38 4.54 24.03
C ALA A 305 -14.21 3.56 24.21
N PHE A 306 -14.15 2.90 25.37
CA PHE A 306 -13.13 1.91 25.69
C PHE A 306 -13.14 0.73 24.71
N LYS A 307 -14.31 0.13 24.46
CA LYS A 307 -14.45 -0.96 23.49
C LYS A 307 -13.99 -0.56 22.10
N TRP A 308 -14.26 0.68 21.69
CA TRP A 308 -13.82 1.17 20.39
C TRP A 308 -12.30 1.30 20.32
N GLY A 309 -11.67 1.90 21.33
CA GLY A 309 -10.21 2.03 21.32
C GLY A 309 -9.46 0.68 21.47
N VAL A 310 -10.08 -0.33 22.07
CA VAL A 310 -9.58 -1.72 22.02
C VAL A 310 -9.74 -2.31 20.61
N PHE A 311 -10.91 -2.15 19.99
CA PHE A 311 -11.17 -2.65 18.64
C PHE A 311 -10.17 -2.13 17.60
N ILE A 312 -9.76 -0.87 17.74
CA ILE A 312 -8.85 -0.21 16.81
C ILE A 312 -7.36 -0.44 17.15
N ASN A 313 -7.08 -1.33 18.10
CA ASN A 313 -5.75 -1.72 18.58
C ASN A 313 -4.88 -0.56 19.12
N GLN A 314 -5.51 0.52 19.58
CA GLN A 314 -4.81 1.70 20.11
C GLN A 314 -4.63 1.63 21.64
N PHE A 315 -5.45 0.86 22.34
CA PHE A 315 -5.30 0.59 23.77
C PHE A 315 -4.72 -0.81 23.98
N GLY A 316 -3.40 -0.96 23.80
CA GLY A 316 -2.71 -2.19 24.17
C GLY A 316 -3.03 -2.53 25.64
N GLY A 317 -3.54 -3.73 25.90
CA GLY A 317 -4.25 -4.08 27.16
C GLY A 317 -3.51 -3.82 28.48
N ALA A 318 -2.20 -3.51 28.46
CA ALA A 318 -1.37 -3.24 29.63
C ALA A 318 -1.06 -1.75 29.90
N LEU A 319 -1.09 -0.87 28.88
CA LEU A 319 -0.67 0.54 29.01
C LEU A 319 -1.77 1.43 29.65
N LEU A 320 -3.04 1.22 29.28
CA LEU A 320 -4.15 2.04 29.76
C LEU A 320 -4.40 1.91 31.27
N HIS A 321 -4.17 0.73 31.85
CA HIS A 321 -4.38 0.48 33.27
C HIS A 321 -3.35 1.24 34.15
N LYS A 322 -2.17 1.55 33.60
CA LYS A 322 -1.17 2.42 34.24
C LYS A 322 -1.56 3.88 34.10
N ASP A 323 -1.90 4.35 32.89
CA ASP A 323 -2.19 5.78 32.65
C ASP A 323 -3.47 6.27 33.32
N LEU A 324 -4.54 5.47 33.33
CA LEU A 324 -5.79 5.81 34.04
C LEU A 324 -5.59 5.79 35.57
N LYS A 325 -4.71 4.92 36.11
CA LYS A 325 -4.34 4.94 37.54
C LYS A 325 -3.44 6.13 37.88
N CYS A 326 -2.56 6.56 36.98
CA CYS A 326 -1.68 7.71 37.18
C CYS A 326 -2.44 9.05 37.09
N LYS A 327 -3.51 9.13 36.28
CA LYS A 327 -4.41 10.28 36.22
C LYS A 327 -5.54 10.25 37.28
N ALA A 328 -5.72 9.14 38.00
CA ALA A 328 -6.71 8.97 39.08
C ALA A 328 -6.63 9.96 40.27
N PRO A 329 -5.50 10.61 40.60
CA PRO A 329 -5.46 11.66 41.62
C PRO A 329 -6.16 12.96 41.19
N LEU A 330 -6.39 13.16 39.89
CA LEU A 330 -7.01 14.36 39.31
C LEU A 330 -8.52 14.21 39.07
N ILE A 331 -9.11 13.06 39.42
CA ILE A 331 -10.49 12.72 39.12
C ILE A 331 -11.21 12.33 40.42
N GLU A 332 -12.42 12.86 40.61
CA GLU A 332 -13.21 12.82 41.84
C GLU A 332 -13.33 11.44 42.51
N PRO A 333 -13.57 11.38 43.84
CA PRO A 333 -13.66 10.14 44.63
C PRO A 333 -14.59 9.06 44.05
N ASN A 334 -15.62 9.46 43.30
CA ASN A 334 -16.55 8.56 42.61
C ASN A 334 -15.85 7.62 41.61
N LEU A 335 -14.68 8.00 41.07
CA LEU A 335 -13.91 7.17 40.15
C LEU A 335 -13.15 6.03 40.84
N ARG A 336 -12.53 6.31 41.99
CA ARG A 336 -11.83 5.29 42.79
C ARG A 336 -12.79 4.17 43.19
N ARG A 337 -14.02 4.54 43.53
CA ARG A 337 -15.08 3.59 43.90
C ARG A 337 -15.54 2.71 42.74
N ASN A 338 -15.54 3.22 41.51
CA ASN A 338 -15.91 2.44 40.32
C ASN A 338 -14.74 1.60 39.77
N LEU A 339 -13.49 2.06 39.91
CA LEU A 339 -12.29 1.29 39.59
C LEU A 339 -12.01 0.16 40.61
N GLY A 340 -12.35 0.36 41.89
CA GLY A 340 -12.19 -0.67 42.93
C GLY A 340 -13.10 -1.90 42.75
N LYS A 341 -14.14 -1.81 41.92
CA LYS A 341 -14.99 -2.96 41.54
C LYS A 341 -14.36 -3.85 40.44
N TRP A 342 -13.14 -3.54 40.00
CA TRP A 342 -12.45 -4.21 38.89
C TRP A 342 -11.31 -5.14 39.36
N SER A 343 -11.18 -5.42 40.66
CA SER A 343 -10.20 -6.38 41.21
C SER A 343 -10.82 -7.71 41.69
N THR A 344 -12.05 -7.99 41.31
CA THR A 344 -12.81 -9.25 41.48
C THR A 344 -13.68 -9.43 40.27
#